data_AF-A0A6N7BVA2-F1
#
_entry.id   AF-A0A6N7BVA2-F1
#
_cell.length_a   1.000
_cell.length_b   1.000
_cell.length_c   1.000
_cell.angle_alpha   90.00
_cell.angle_beta   90.00
_cell.angle_gamma   90.00
#
_symmetry.space_group_name_H-M   'P 1'
#
loop_
_entity.id
_entity.type
_entity.pdbx_description
1 polymer ?
#
loop_
_entity_poly.entity_id
_entity_poly.type
_entity_poly.pdbx_seq_one_letter_code
_entity_poly.pdbx_strand_id
1 'polypeptide(L)'
;MVILFVLNSIFYLGFKMSKNVQFNLRIPTELKALISDASKVSGRSINAEAQYRLEKSFEGQEGSYIEAIDDLKSFFDAHLRSDRLNLLSGKLNFLLSEAKATDSFHTPSISRVAEALGYNSVGVTEDWFEGRKEPSFNELEKLATYFGCQKNWLAHDEGRPFAKETFEFGYDIEENARSLLKGNNEDEVKLVWFARNNTENGELVIIKHYDSWHGLILDSRVHVSDKVGIGGSEDRALLSLTLKYLCKYHISKIRGAIVSEPDFNELIWAKQNPIKVIDKYRHNSWIEDIWDRSMYSKKANSYWKGWSEMCMSNELYISGHEILSKISIK
;
A
#
# COMPACT_ATOMS: atom_id res chain seq x y z
N MET A 1 -22.20 96.95 -0.01
CA MET A 1 -21.92 96.04 -1.15
C MET A 1 -20.83 95.07 -0.68
N VAL A 2 -21.01 93.75 -0.89
CA VAL A 2 -20.08 92.61 -0.59
C VAL A 2 -20.31 91.75 0.68
N ILE A 3 -21.25 92.01 1.60
CA ILE A 3 -21.50 91.09 2.76
C ILE A 3 -22.93 90.48 2.81
N LEU A 4 -23.75 90.64 1.76
CA LEU A 4 -25.10 90.04 1.70
C LEU A 4 -25.29 88.98 0.61
N PHE A 5 -24.22 88.50 -0.02
CA PHE A 5 -24.29 87.53 -1.11
C PHE A 5 -23.65 86.15 -0.82
N VAL A 6 -23.03 85.96 0.36
CA VAL A 6 -22.42 84.67 0.72
C VAL A 6 -23.28 83.86 1.71
N LEU A 7 -24.24 84.48 2.39
CA LEU A 7 -25.14 83.78 3.32
C LEU A 7 -26.37 83.14 2.65
N ASN A 8 -26.65 83.41 1.37
CA ASN A 8 -27.75 82.77 0.64
C ASN A 8 -27.35 81.52 -0.16
N SER A 9 -26.05 81.19 -0.20
CA SER A 9 -25.56 79.97 -0.89
C SER A 9 -25.23 78.81 0.05
N ILE A 10 -25.25 79.03 1.38
CA ILE A 10 -24.99 77.98 2.39
C ILE A 10 -26.30 77.39 2.96
N PHE A 11 -27.44 78.08 2.83
CA PHE A 11 -28.74 77.56 3.28
C PHE A 11 -29.54 76.78 2.23
N TYR A 12 -29.02 76.64 1.00
CA TYR A 12 -29.68 75.93 -0.11
C TYR A 12 -28.97 74.65 -0.56
N LEU A 13 -28.08 74.10 0.26
CA LEU A 13 -27.44 72.79 0.04
C LEU A 13 -27.68 71.81 1.20
N GLY A 14 -28.78 71.96 1.92
CA GLY A 14 -29.08 71.21 3.15
C GLY A 14 -30.46 70.59 3.23
N PHE A 15 -31.17 70.37 2.12
CA PHE A 15 -32.43 69.63 2.15
C PHE A 15 -32.72 68.92 0.83
N LYS A 16 -31.83 68.01 0.42
CA LYS A 16 -32.27 66.91 -0.44
C LYS A 16 -33.03 65.96 0.49
N MET A 17 -34.33 66.19 0.66
CA MET A 17 -35.22 65.14 1.16
C MET A 17 -34.85 63.89 0.36
N SER A 18 -34.33 62.86 1.02
CA SER A 18 -34.40 61.53 0.44
C SER A 18 -35.86 61.37 0.09
N LYS A 19 -36.19 61.30 -1.21
CA LYS A 19 -37.53 60.90 -1.60
C LYS A 19 -37.71 59.55 -0.91
N ASN A 20 -38.51 59.51 0.16
CA ASN A 20 -39.02 58.26 0.71
C ASN A 20 -39.87 57.69 -0.41
N VAL A 21 -39.23 56.97 -1.33
CA VAL A 21 -39.91 56.19 -2.33
C VAL A 21 -40.60 55.11 -1.53
N GLN A 22 -41.89 55.31 -1.25
CA GLN A 22 -42.71 54.29 -0.62
C GLN A 22 -42.79 53.11 -1.59
N PHE A 23 -41.94 52.12 -1.36
CA PHE A 23 -42.00 50.85 -2.07
C PHE A 23 -43.09 50.02 -1.40
N ASN A 24 -44.24 49.85 -2.06
CA ASN A 24 -45.27 48.93 -1.58
C ASN A 24 -44.82 47.49 -1.82
N LEU A 25 -44.03 46.96 -0.89
CA LEU A 25 -43.59 45.57 -0.92
C LEU A 25 -44.77 44.65 -0.59
N ARG A 26 -45.13 43.76 -1.54
CA ARG A 26 -46.03 42.64 -1.23
C ARG A 26 -45.21 41.56 -0.53
N ILE A 27 -45.35 41.50 0.79
CA ILE A 27 -44.66 40.52 1.63
C ILE A 27 -45.61 39.33 1.86
N PRO A 28 -45.14 38.07 1.67
CA PRO A 28 -45.91 36.87 2.02
C PRO A 28 -46.41 36.91 3.46
N THR A 29 -47.58 36.33 3.70
CA THR A 29 -48.28 36.40 5.01
C THR A 29 -47.42 35.82 6.13
N GLU A 30 -46.69 34.75 5.84
CA GLU A 30 -45.80 34.07 6.78
C GLU A 30 -44.64 34.97 7.19
N LEU A 31 -44.05 35.66 6.21
CA LEU A 31 -42.91 36.55 6.44
C LEU A 31 -43.33 37.83 7.17
N LYS A 32 -44.56 38.29 6.93
CA LYS A 32 -45.17 39.39 7.68
C LYS A 32 -45.42 39.02 9.15
N ALA A 33 -45.84 37.79 9.43
CA ALA A 33 -46.00 37.29 10.80
C ALA A 33 -44.66 37.27 11.54
N LEU A 34 -43.60 36.77 10.90
CA LEU A 34 -42.25 36.75 11.48
C LEU A 34 -41.72 38.15 11.82
N ILE A 35 -41.90 39.13 10.92
CA ILE A 35 -41.51 40.52 11.18
C ILE A 35 -42.34 41.12 12.31
N SER A 36 -43.64 40.82 12.37
CA SER A 36 -44.54 41.29 13.43
C SER A 36 -44.14 40.75 14.81
N ASP A 37 -43.72 39.49 14.90
CA ASP A 37 -43.27 38.94 16.19
C ASP A 37 -41.90 39.48 16.59
N ALA A 38 -40.99 39.65 15.63
CA ALA A 38 -39.71 40.31 15.85
C ALA A 38 -39.85 41.78 16.29
N SER A 39 -40.87 42.50 15.79
CA SER A 39 -41.10 43.90 16.15
C SER A 39 -41.57 44.03 17.61
N LYS A 40 -42.35 43.06 18.11
CA LYS A 40 -42.76 43.02 19.53
C LYS A 40 -41.55 42.82 20.45
N VAL A 41 -40.60 41.98 20.05
CA VAL A 41 -39.39 41.68 20.84
C VAL A 41 -38.42 42.88 20.83
N SER A 42 -38.25 43.53 19.68
CA SER A 42 -37.33 44.66 19.53
C SER A 42 -37.90 46.00 20.00
N GLY A 43 -39.21 46.08 20.25
CA GLY A 43 -39.93 47.32 20.57
C GLY A 43 -40.06 48.30 19.39
N ARG A 44 -39.65 47.91 18.18
CA ARG A 44 -39.75 48.73 16.96
C ARG A 44 -41.12 48.61 16.31
N SER A 45 -41.49 49.59 15.48
CA SER A 45 -42.62 49.42 14.58
C SER A 45 -42.30 48.34 13.55
N ILE A 46 -43.32 47.65 13.03
CA ILE A 46 -43.16 46.58 12.03
C ILE A 46 -42.36 47.07 10.81
N ASN A 47 -42.62 48.29 10.36
CA ASN A 47 -41.92 48.87 9.21
C ASN A 47 -40.45 49.19 9.53
N ALA A 48 -40.17 49.72 10.72
CA ALA A 48 -38.80 50.00 11.15
C ALA A 48 -37.99 48.71 11.34
N GLU A 49 -38.61 47.64 11.84
CA GLU A 49 -37.98 46.33 12.00
C GLU A 49 -37.72 45.66 10.62
N ALA A 50 -38.66 45.78 9.69
CA ALA A 50 -38.47 45.31 8.31
C ALA A 50 -37.30 46.03 7.62
N GLN A 51 -37.24 47.35 7.76
CA GLN A 51 -36.19 48.17 7.17
C GLN A 51 -34.82 47.86 7.79
N TYR A 52 -34.73 47.78 9.12
CA TYR A 52 -33.49 47.44 9.82
C TYR A 52 -32.93 46.08 9.36
N ARG A 53 -33.78 45.06 9.21
CA ARG A 53 -33.36 43.73 8.76
C ARG A 53 -32.91 43.74 7.31
N LEU A 54 -33.58 44.53 6.47
CA LEU A 54 -33.21 44.69 5.08
C LEU A 54 -31.85 45.39 4.96
N GLU A 55 -31.61 46.47 5.71
CA GLU A 55 -30.31 47.15 5.79
C GLU A 55 -29.21 46.21 6.28
N LYS A 56 -29.46 45.46 7.36
CA LYS A 56 -28.52 44.44 7.88
C LYS A 56 -28.23 43.32 6.89
N SER A 57 -29.19 42.97 6.02
CA SER A 57 -28.97 41.96 4.98
C SER A 57 -27.96 42.40 3.93
N PHE A 58 -27.77 43.71 3.76
CA PHE A 58 -26.80 44.29 2.83
C PHE A 58 -25.46 44.66 3.47
N GLU A 59 -25.39 44.80 4.80
CA GLU A 59 -24.15 45.16 5.51
C GLU A 59 -23.11 44.02 5.60
N GLY A 60 -23.49 42.77 5.27
CA GLY A 60 -22.65 41.58 5.50
C GLY A 60 -22.10 40.85 4.26
N GLN A 61 -22.21 41.39 3.05
CA GLN A 61 -22.04 40.57 1.83
C GLN A 61 -20.77 40.76 0.98
N GLU A 62 -19.81 41.64 1.30
CA GLU A 62 -18.62 41.84 0.43
C GLU A 62 -17.25 41.40 0.96
N GLY A 63 -17.16 40.58 2.03
CA GLY A 63 -15.86 40.01 2.44
C GLY A 63 -15.90 38.89 3.48
N SER A 64 -16.86 38.93 4.39
CA SER A 64 -16.91 38.03 5.55
C SER A 64 -17.07 36.54 5.21
N TYR A 65 -17.86 36.20 4.17
CA TYR A 65 -18.04 34.81 3.76
C TYR A 65 -16.85 34.26 2.98
N ILE A 66 -16.15 35.10 2.20
CA ILE A 66 -15.00 34.66 1.40
C ILE A 66 -13.80 34.41 2.31
N GLU A 67 -13.54 35.31 3.26
CA GLU A 67 -12.48 35.13 4.28
C GLU A 67 -12.73 33.87 5.12
N ALA A 68 -13.96 33.66 5.62
CA ALA A 68 -14.30 32.46 6.38
C ALA A 68 -14.17 31.17 5.55
N ILE A 69 -14.48 31.20 4.25
CA ILE A 69 -14.28 30.06 3.34
C ILE A 69 -12.80 29.81 3.09
N ASP A 70 -11.97 30.85 2.93
CA ASP A 70 -10.54 30.71 2.70
C ASP A 70 -9.78 30.27 3.95
N ASP A 71 -10.19 30.69 5.14
CA ASP A 71 -9.70 30.16 6.41
C ASP A 71 -10.06 28.68 6.58
N LEU A 72 -11.31 28.32 6.24
CA LEU A 72 -11.78 26.94 6.31
C LEU A 72 -11.01 26.05 5.31
N LYS A 73 -10.78 26.53 4.07
CA LYS A 73 -9.93 25.85 3.09
C LYS A 73 -8.51 25.69 3.62
N SER A 74 -7.91 26.74 4.17
CA SER A 74 -6.55 26.70 4.72
C SER A 74 -6.44 25.70 5.88
N PHE A 75 -7.44 25.64 6.75
CA PHE A 75 -7.53 24.66 7.82
C PHE A 75 -7.63 23.23 7.27
N PHE A 76 -8.54 22.98 6.33
CA PHE A 76 -8.68 21.66 5.71
C PHE A 76 -7.43 21.26 4.93
N ASP A 77 -6.81 22.16 4.18
CA ASP A 77 -5.57 21.91 3.44
C ASP A 77 -4.42 21.58 4.40
N ALA A 78 -4.29 22.31 5.51
CA ALA A 78 -3.30 22.02 6.54
C ALA A 78 -3.55 20.65 7.19
N HIS A 79 -4.80 20.31 7.48
CA HIS A 79 -5.18 19.03 8.06
C HIS A 79 -4.91 17.86 7.10
N LEU A 80 -5.36 17.98 5.84
CA LEU A 80 -5.12 16.98 4.80
C LEU A 80 -3.64 16.77 4.52
N ARG A 81 -2.84 17.85 4.51
CA ARG A 81 -1.37 17.75 4.40
C ARG A 81 -0.78 17.04 5.61
N SER A 82 -1.22 17.37 6.82
CA SER A 82 -0.80 16.70 8.06
C SER A 82 -1.11 15.19 8.01
N ASP A 83 -2.30 14.80 7.55
CA ASP A 83 -2.69 13.40 7.43
C ASP A 83 -1.82 12.63 6.42
N ARG A 84 -1.57 13.23 5.26
CA ARG A 84 -0.68 12.64 4.24
C ARG A 84 0.76 12.48 4.75
N LEU A 85 1.29 13.50 5.43
CA LEU A 85 2.64 13.46 6.02
C LEU A 85 2.75 12.37 7.08
N ASN A 86 1.76 12.27 7.97
CA ASN A 86 1.69 11.23 8.99
C ASN A 86 1.60 9.83 8.38
N LEU A 87 0.80 9.66 7.33
CA LEU A 87 0.67 8.40 6.60
C LEU A 87 2.00 7.99 5.95
N LEU A 88 2.66 8.90 5.24
CA LEU A 88 3.95 8.64 4.60
C LEU A 88 5.03 8.33 5.64
N SER A 89 5.14 9.13 6.70
CA SER A 89 6.02 8.84 7.84
C SER A 89 5.77 7.45 8.40
N GLY A 90 4.50 7.07 8.62
CA GLY A 90 4.12 5.75 9.08
C GLY A 90 4.60 4.63 8.15
N LYS A 91 4.42 4.79 6.83
CA LYS A 91 4.90 3.83 5.83
C LYS A 91 6.42 3.72 5.81
N LEU A 92 7.14 4.84 5.90
CA LEU A 92 8.61 4.84 5.91
C LEU A 92 9.16 4.15 7.16
N ASN A 93 8.60 4.45 8.33
CA ASN A 93 8.96 3.77 9.58
C ASN A 93 8.63 2.28 9.54
N PHE A 94 7.49 1.91 8.95
CA PHE A 94 7.14 0.52 8.69
C PHE A 94 8.22 -0.17 7.83
N LEU A 95 8.56 0.38 6.66
CA LEU A 95 9.58 -0.18 5.76
C LEU A 95 10.95 -0.32 6.44
N LEU A 96 11.36 0.70 7.21
CA LEU A 96 12.60 0.64 7.98
C LEU A 96 12.56 -0.46 9.04
N SER A 97 11.43 -0.64 9.72
CA SER A 97 11.27 -1.72 10.72
C SER A 97 11.29 -3.11 10.07
N GLU A 98 10.69 -3.25 8.88
CA GLU A 98 10.69 -4.49 8.12
C GLU A 98 12.12 -4.86 7.70
N ALA A 99 12.86 -3.91 7.15
CA ALA A 99 14.24 -4.12 6.72
C ALA A 99 15.18 -4.37 7.91
N LYS A 100 15.00 -3.69 9.04
CA LYS A 100 15.76 -3.95 10.29
C LYS A 100 15.56 -5.35 10.86
N ALA A 101 14.39 -5.95 10.62
CA ALA A 101 14.05 -7.26 11.15
C ALA A 101 14.60 -8.43 10.32
N THR A 102 15.27 -8.14 9.19
CA THR A 102 15.99 -9.14 8.39
C THR A 102 17.38 -9.41 8.97
N ASP A 103 17.89 -10.63 8.81
CA ASP A 103 19.24 -10.97 9.22
C ASP A 103 20.25 -10.37 8.23
N SER A 104 20.72 -9.16 8.53
CA SER A 104 21.61 -8.40 7.66
C SER A 104 22.85 -7.91 8.39
N PHE A 105 24.02 -8.07 7.75
CA PHE A 105 25.29 -7.51 8.23
C PHE A 105 25.25 -5.97 8.31
N HIS A 106 24.35 -5.33 7.56
CA HIS A 106 24.21 -3.88 7.48
C HIS A 106 22.79 -3.46 7.86
N THR A 107 22.51 -3.38 9.16
CA THR A 107 21.21 -2.91 9.65
C THR A 107 20.86 -1.52 9.09
N PRO A 108 19.71 -1.34 8.44
CA PRO A 108 19.34 -0.04 7.88
C PRO A 108 19.04 0.98 8.98
N SER A 109 19.36 2.24 8.71
CA SER A 109 19.09 3.42 9.57
C SER A 109 18.69 4.60 8.69
N ILE A 110 18.07 5.63 9.27
CA ILE A 110 17.71 6.85 8.52
C ILE A 110 18.96 7.47 7.88
N SER A 111 20.12 7.45 8.58
CA SER A 111 21.40 7.91 8.02
C SER A 111 21.88 7.09 6.83
N ARG A 112 21.77 5.75 6.87
CA ARG A 112 22.13 4.88 5.75
C ARG A 112 21.17 5.03 4.57
N VAL A 113 19.89 5.27 4.83
CA VAL A 113 18.90 5.63 3.79
C VAL A 113 19.32 6.94 3.12
N ALA A 114 19.62 7.98 3.90
CA ALA A 114 20.04 9.28 3.37
C ALA A 114 21.30 9.15 2.50
N GLU A 115 22.31 8.43 2.98
CA GLU A 115 23.55 8.15 2.24
C GLU A 115 23.27 7.39 0.94
N ALA A 116 22.49 6.31 0.99
CA ALA A 116 22.15 5.50 -0.19
C ALA A 116 21.35 6.28 -1.25
N LEU A 117 20.58 7.29 -0.84
CA LEU A 117 19.84 8.15 -1.76
C LEU A 117 20.68 9.29 -2.35
N GLY A 118 21.93 9.46 -1.86
CA GLY A 118 22.89 10.47 -2.32
C GLY A 118 22.84 11.79 -1.56
N TYR A 119 22.29 11.83 -0.34
CA TYR A 119 22.28 13.03 0.49
C TYR A 119 23.55 13.16 1.33
N ASN A 120 24.08 14.38 1.41
CA ASN A 120 25.25 14.70 2.24
C ASN A 120 24.92 14.89 3.73
N SER A 121 23.63 14.89 4.09
CA SER A 121 23.16 15.11 5.45
C SER A 121 21.84 14.39 5.69
N VAL A 122 21.62 13.96 6.93
CA VAL A 122 20.44 13.17 7.33
C VAL A 122 19.16 14.00 7.52
N GLY A 123 19.26 15.31 7.77
CA GLY A 123 18.15 16.12 8.27
C GLY A 123 16.88 16.11 7.41
N VAL A 124 17.02 16.21 6.07
CA VAL A 124 15.85 16.14 5.18
C VAL A 124 15.18 14.76 5.23
N THR A 125 15.97 13.70 5.36
CA THR A 125 15.44 12.34 5.49
C THR A 125 14.79 12.14 6.85
N GLU A 126 15.34 12.65 7.95
CA GLU A 126 14.69 12.65 9.27
C GLU A 126 13.32 13.34 9.23
N ASP A 127 13.25 14.52 8.60
CA ASP A 127 11.98 15.24 8.43
C ASP A 127 10.90 14.39 7.71
N TRP A 128 11.29 13.52 6.78
CA TRP A 128 10.35 12.59 6.13
C TRP A 128 9.85 11.51 7.09
N PHE A 129 10.76 10.89 7.82
CA PHE A 129 10.43 9.83 8.79
C PHE A 129 9.65 10.37 9.99
N GLU A 130 9.78 11.65 10.32
CA GLU A 130 9.05 12.31 11.40
C GLU A 130 7.78 13.03 10.94
N GLY A 131 7.45 12.98 9.63
CA GLY A 131 6.23 13.59 9.10
C GLY A 131 6.25 15.12 9.06
N ARG A 132 7.43 15.73 9.10
CA ARG A 132 7.60 17.20 8.98
C ARG A 132 7.68 17.66 7.53
N LYS A 133 8.09 16.78 6.62
CA LYS A 133 8.27 17.09 5.20
C LYS A 133 7.85 15.92 4.32
N GLU A 134 7.32 16.24 3.15
CA GLU A 134 6.98 15.23 2.15
C GLU A 134 8.18 14.97 1.22
N PRO A 135 8.54 13.70 0.95
CA PRO A 135 9.45 13.37 -0.13
C PRO A 135 8.78 13.60 -1.50
N SER A 136 9.51 14.14 -2.46
CA SER A 136 9.08 14.23 -3.86
C SER A 136 8.87 12.84 -4.47
N PHE A 137 8.14 12.74 -5.59
CA PHE A 137 7.93 11.46 -6.27
C PHE A 137 9.22 10.75 -6.68
N ASN A 138 10.26 11.49 -7.08
CA ASN A 138 11.57 10.92 -7.38
C ASN A 138 12.26 10.37 -6.12
N GLU A 139 12.08 11.02 -4.97
CA GLU A 139 12.59 10.54 -3.68
C GLU A 139 11.81 9.31 -3.21
N LEU A 140 10.49 9.30 -3.35
CA LEU A 140 9.64 8.12 -3.07
C LEU A 140 10.02 6.93 -3.96
N GLU A 141 10.36 7.17 -5.22
CA GLU A 141 10.85 6.12 -6.12
C GLU A 141 12.19 5.55 -5.65
N LYS A 142 13.16 6.39 -5.29
CA LYS A 142 14.43 5.94 -4.70
C LYS A 142 14.24 5.19 -3.38
N LEU A 143 13.33 5.66 -2.51
CA LEU A 143 12.98 4.98 -1.26
C LEU A 143 12.36 3.61 -1.53
N ALA A 144 11.46 3.53 -2.51
CA ALA A 144 10.85 2.27 -2.92
C ALA A 144 11.90 1.27 -3.43
N THR A 145 12.85 1.73 -4.26
CA THR A 145 14.01 0.93 -4.68
C THR A 145 14.87 0.51 -3.50
N TYR A 146 15.22 1.43 -2.59
CA TYR A 146 16.08 1.13 -1.44
C TYR A 146 15.48 0.10 -0.48
N PHE A 147 14.15 0.09 -0.31
CA PHE A 147 13.46 -0.86 0.56
C PHE A 147 12.90 -2.08 -0.17
N GLY A 148 12.98 -2.13 -1.50
CA GLY A 148 12.35 -3.14 -2.36
C GLY A 148 10.83 -3.20 -2.21
N CYS A 149 10.19 -2.05 -1.97
CA CYS A 149 8.74 -1.96 -1.86
C CYS A 149 8.11 -1.48 -3.17
N GLN A 150 6.79 -1.64 -3.31
CA GLN A 150 6.04 -1.19 -4.46
C GLN A 150 5.89 0.33 -4.45
N LYS A 151 6.33 0.98 -5.54
CA LYS A 151 6.24 2.44 -5.72
C LYS A 151 4.80 2.95 -5.59
N ASN A 152 3.85 2.29 -6.24
CA ASN A 152 2.45 2.72 -6.22
C ASN A 152 1.83 2.60 -4.82
N TRP A 153 2.22 1.59 -4.04
CA TRP A 153 1.80 1.49 -2.64
C TRP A 153 2.37 2.64 -1.81
N LEU A 154 3.67 2.94 -1.97
CA LEU A 154 4.31 3.98 -1.19
C LEU A 154 3.77 5.38 -1.54
N ALA A 155 3.68 5.70 -2.83
CA ALA A 155 3.34 7.03 -3.32
C ALA A 155 1.84 7.32 -3.43
N HIS A 156 1.03 6.29 -3.72
CA HIS A 156 -0.38 6.44 -4.12
C HIS A 156 -1.36 5.58 -3.31
N ASP A 157 -0.90 4.83 -2.30
CA ASP A 157 -1.75 3.94 -1.49
C ASP A 157 -2.36 2.76 -2.26
N GLU A 158 -1.77 2.41 -3.41
CA GLU A 158 -2.30 1.36 -4.28
C GLU A 158 -1.64 0.00 -4.01
N GLY A 159 -2.45 -1.04 -3.84
CA GLY A 159 -1.96 -2.42 -3.76
C GLY A 159 -1.34 -2.77 -2.40
N ARG A 160 -0.12 -3.31 -2.43
CA ARG A 160 0.57 -3.92 -1.27
C ARG A 160 2.03 -3.44 -1.19
N PRO A 161 2.64 -3.42 0.00
CA PRO A 161 4.01 -2.92 0.16
C PRO A 161 5.04 -3.77 -0.59
N PHE A 162 4.90 -5.10 -0.63
CA PHE A 162 5.88 -5.98 -1.25
C PHE A 162 5.37 -6.62 -2.54
N ALA A 163 6.29 -6.95 -3.43
CA ALA A 163 5.99 -7.53 -4.74
C ALA A 163 5.45 -8.95 -4.61
N LYS A 164 4.39 -9.25 -5.36
CA LYS A 164 3.91 -10.61 -5.58
C LYS A 164 3.57 -10.83 -7.05
N GLU A 165 4.08 -11.92 -7.60
CA GLU A 165 3.81 -12.37 -8.96
C GLU A 165 3.28 -13.80 -8.94
N THR A 166 2.63 -14.23 -10.02
CA THR A 166 2.24 -15.63 -10.22
C THR A 166 3.39 -16.37 -10.91
N PHE A 167 3.61 -17.62 -10.52
CA PHE A 167 4.59 -18.49 -11.18
C PHE A 167 3.93 -19.82 -11.55
N GLU A 168 3.99 -20.17 -12.83
CA GLU A 168 3.43 -21.43 -13.34
C GLU A 168 4.57 -22.31 -13.84
N PHE A 169 4.57 -23.58 -13.45
CA PHE A 169 5.58 -24.51 -13.92
C PHE A 169 5.23 -24.99 -15.33
N GLY A 170 6.16 -24.82 -16.27
CA GLY A 170 6.04 -25.35 -17.62
C GLY A 170 6.70 -26.72 -17.78
N TYR A 171 6.52 -27.35 -18.94
CA TYR A 171 7.19 -28.60 -19.30
C TYR A 171 8.71 -28.45 -19.55
N ASP A 172 9.21 -27.22 -19.74
CA ASP A 172 10.63 -26.95 -19.84
C ASP A 172 11.24 -26.76 -18.44
N ILE A 173 11.83 -27.84 -17.92
CA ILE A 173 12.39 -27.89 -16.56
C ILE A 173 13.59 -26.98 -16.40
N GLU A 174 14.43 -26.86 -17.44
CA GLU A 174 15.59 -25.96 -17.38
C GLU A 174 15.13 -24.51 -17.39
N GLU A 175 14.13 -24.17 -18.21
CA GLU A 175 13.56 -22.82 -18.22
C GLU A 175 12.86 -22.48 -16.90
N ASN A 176 12.13 -23.41 -16.28
CA ASN A 176 11.56 -23.20 -14.94
C ASN A 176 12.67 -22.84 -13.94
N ALA A 177 13.75 -23.64 -13.90
CA ALA A 177 14.88 -23.40 -13.01
C ALA A 177 15.58 -22.06 -13.30
N ARG A 178 15.78 -21.75 -14.58
CA ARG A 178 16.37 -20.48 -15.04
C ARG A 178 15.51 -19.30 -14.61
N SER A 179 14.19 -19.38 -14.83
CA SER A 179 13.24 -18.34 -14.44
C SER A 179 13.18 -18.14 -12.93
N LEU A 180 13.33 -19.19 -12.12
CA LEU A 180 13.42 -19.10 -10.66
C LEU A 180 14.73 -18.45 -10.17
N LEU A 181 15.83 -18.66 -10.88
CA LEU A 181 17.16 -18.13 -10.51
C LEU A 181 17.49 -16.79 -11.18
N LYS A 182 16.71 -16.36 -12.17
CA LYS A 182 16.83 -15.05 -12.81
C LYS A 182 16.26 -13.97 -11.89
N GLY A 183 17.04 -12.93 -11.65
CA GLY A 183 16.56 -11.74 -10.94
C GLY A 183 16.15 -10.61 -11.85
N ASN A 184 15.72 -9.51 -11.24
CA ASN A 184 15.27 -8.31 -11.93
C ASN A 184 16.48 -7.40 -12.21
N ASN A 185 16.54 -6.83 -13.42
CA ASN A 185 17.55 -5.82 -13.79
C ASN A 185 19.02 -6.21 -13.50
N GLU A 186 19.41 -7.42 -13.88
CA GLU A 186 20.79 -7.97 -13.78
C GLU A 186 21.25 -8.42 -12.38
N ASP A 187 20.47 -8.21 -11.33
CA ASP A 187 20.78 -8.77 -10.01
C ASP A 187 20.57 -10.29 -10.00
N GLU A 188 21.58 -11.05 -9.55
CA GLU A 188 21.50 -12.49 -9.44
C GLU A 188 20.67 -12.87 -8.20
N VAL A 189 19.70 -13.79 -8.36
CA VAL A 189 19.01 -14.37 -7.20
C VAL A 189 20.02 -15.12 -6.35
N LYS A 190 20.19 -14.66 -5.10
CA LYS A 190 21.11 -15.29 -4.13
C LYS A 190 20.53 -16.60 -3.62
N LEU A 191 19.23 -16.63 -3.34
CA LEU A 191 18.57 -17.77 -2.75
C LEU A 191 17.09 -17.83 -3.16
N VAL A 192 16.58 -19.04 -3.37
CA VAL A 192 15.16 -19.32 -3.61
C VAL A 192 14.64 -20.21 -2.49
N TRP A 193 13.62 -19.74 -1.79
CA TRP A 193 12.91 -20.54 -0.78
C TRP A 193 11.63 -21.14 -1.36
N PHE A 194 11.40 -22.41 -1.06
CA PHE A 194 10.14 -23.11 -1.31
C PHE A 194 9.45 -23.30 0.05
N ALA A 195 8.44 -22.48 0.32
CA ALA A 195 7.73 -22.45 1.59
C ALA A 195 6.38 -23.16 1.45
N ARG A 196 6.28 -24.37 2.00
CA ARG A 196 5.04 -25.13 2.07
C ARG A 196 4.25 -24.70 3.31
N ASN A 197 2.98 -24.36 3.14
CA ASN A 197 2.05 -24.12 4.25
C ASN A 197 1.86 -25.40 5.08
N ASN A 198 1.93 -25.32 6.42
CA ASN A 198 1.73 -26.46 7.31
C ASN A 198 0.24 -26.78 7.54
N THR A 199 -0.49 -26.91 6.44
CA THR A 199 -1.88 -27.36 6.39
C THR A 199 -1.95 -28.73 5.71
N GLU A 200 -3.14 -29.34 5.74
CA GLU A 200 -3.40 -30.57 4.98
C GLU A 200 -3.39 -30.34 3.45
N ASN A 201 -3.60 -29.10 2.99
CA ASN A 201 -3.59 -28.77 1.56
C ASN A 201 -2.18 -28.50 1.04
N GLY A 202 -1.27 -28.03 1.91
CA GLY A 202 0.14 -27.86 1.58
C GLY A 202 0.40 -26.82 0.49
N GLU A 203 -0.31 -25.70 0.51
CA GLU A 203 -0.10 -24.61 -0.45
C GLU A 203 1.38 -24.20 -0.52
N LEU A 204 1.88 -23.91 -1.72
CA LEU A 204 3.27 -23.52 -1.94
C LEU A 204 3.39 -22.06 -2.38
N VAL A 205 4.22 -21.33 -1.64
CA VAL A 205 4.73 -20.03 -2.07
C VAL A 205 6.25 -20.13 -2.24
N ILE A 206 6.76 -19.45 -3.26
CA ILE A 206 8.19 -19.40 -3.55
C ILE A 206 8.68 -17.98 -3.26
N ILE A 207 9.85 -17.83 -2.64
CA ILE A 207 10.43 -16.52 -2.35
C ILE A 207 11.79 -16.43 -3.03
N LYS A 208 11.96 -15.43 -3.90
CA LYS A 208 13.27 -15.04 -4.42
C LYS A 208 13.90 -14.05 -3.45
N HIS A 209 15.15 -14.30 -3.08
CA HIS A 209 15.95 -13.46 -2.20
C HIS A 209 17.12 -12.87 -3.02
N TYR A 210 17.15 -11.54 -3.15
CA TYR A 210 18.16 -10.81 -3.94
C TYR A 210 19.29 -10.28 -3.07
N ASP A 211 18.96 -9.71 -1.93
CA ASP A 211 19.91 -9.25 -0.91
C ASP A 211 19.23 -9.15 0.46
N SER A 212 19.93 -8.54 1.43
CA SER A 212 19.53 -8.41 2.83
C SER A 212 18.03 -8.18 3.09
N TRP A 213 17.33 -7.37 2.31
CA TRP A 213 15.89 -7.16 2.49
C TRP A 213 15.10 -7.05 1.20
N HIS A 214 15.73 -7.25 0.04
CA HIS A 214 15.02 -7.31 -1.23
C HIS A 214 14.60 -8.74 -1.58
N GLY A 215 13.28 -8.95 -1.64
CA GLY A 215 12.71 -10.23 -2.04
C GLY A 215 11.42 -10.10 -2.86
N LEU A 216 11.11 -11.14 -3.62
CA LEU A 216 9.90 -11.26 -4.44
C LEU A 216 9.14 -12.53 -4.04
N ILE A 217 7.83 -12.41 -3.87
CA ILE A 217 6.93 -13.52 -3.63
C ILE A 217 6.41 -14.04 -4.98
N LEU A 218 6.49 -15.34 -5.17
CA LEU A 218 5.92 -16.06 -6.30
C LEU A 218 4.82 -16.99 -5.79
N ASP A 219 3.58 -16.67 -6.17
CA ASP A 219 2.41 -17.50 -5.94
C ASP A 219 2.35 -18.61 -6.99
N SER A 220 2.72 -19.82 -6.57
CA SER A 220 2.85 -20.96 -7.48
C SER A 220 1.53 -21.67 -7.77
N ARG A 221 0.49 -21.42 -6.96
CA ARG A 221 -0.78 -22.17 -6.92
C ARG A 221 -0.64 -23.70 -6.73
N VAL A 222 0.58 -24.22 -6.54
CA VAL A 222 0.83 -25.64 -6.35
C VAL A 222 0.43 -26.05 -4.94
N HIS A 223 -0.25 -27.19 -4.82
CA HIS A 223 -0.57 -27.84 -3.56
C HIS A 223 0.33 -29.06 -3.36
N VAL A 224 1.22 -29.00 -2.37
CA VAL A 224 2.17 -30.05 -2.02
C VAL A 224 1.57 -30.92 -0.90
N SER A 225 0.54 -31.68 -1.27
CA SER A 225 -0.16 -32.63 -0.41
C SER A 225 -0.66 -33.85 -1.19
N ASP A 226 -1.12 -34.88 -0.46
CA ASP A 226 -1.75 -36.09 -0.99
C ASP A 226 -3.19 -35.87 -1.49
N LYS A 227 -3.77 -34.69 -1.23
CA LYS A 227 -5.09 -34.30 -1.75
C LYS A 227 -4.94 -33.81 -3.20
N VAL A 228 -5.55 -34.53 -4.14
CA VAL A 228 -5.49 -34.18 -5.57
C VAL A 228 -6.82 -33.57 -6.02
N GLY A 229 -6.75 -32.32 -6.47
CA GLY A 229 -7.78 -31.68 -7.31
C GLY A 229 -7.50 -31.87 -8.81
N ILE A 230 -8.40 -31.38 -9.67
CA ILE A 230 -8.19 -31.37 -11.13
C ILE A 230 -6.97 -30.47 -11.44
N GLY A 231 -5.99 -30.97 -12.22
CA GLY A 231 -4.77 -30.24 -12.60
C GLY A 231 -3.60 -30.34 -11.58
N GLY A 232 -3.89 -30.49 -10.29
CA GLY A 232 -2.86 -30.44 -9.24
C GLY A 232 -1.79 -31.53 -9.29
N SER A 233 -2.06 -32.67 -9.94
CA SER A 233 -1.04 -33.72 -10.15
C SER A 233 0.04 -33.31 -11.15
N GLU A 234 -0.32 -32.56 -12.20
CA GLU A 234 0.63 -32.10 -13.21
C GLU A 234 1.57 -31.05 -12.64
N ASP A 235 1.01 -30.01 -12.00
CA ASP A 235 1.79 -28.94 -11.37
C ASP A 235 2.79 -29.49 -10.34
N ARG A 236 2.35 -30.47 -9.53
CA ARG A 236 3.20 -31.13 -8.53
C ARG A 236 4.30 -31.99 -9.17
N ALA A 237 4.01 -32.62 -10.31
CA ALA A 237 5.00 -33.38 -11.07
C ALA A 237 6.05 -32.44 -11.68
N LEU A 238 5.64 -31.34 -12.29
CA LEU A 238 6.54 -30.33 -12.87
C LEU A 238 7.39 -29.64 -11.79
N LEU A 239 6.79 -29.30 -10.64
CA LEU A 239 7.52 -28.84 -9.46
C LEU A 239 8.59 -29.86 -9.05
N SER A 240 8.23 -31.14 -8.92
CA SER A 240 9.17 -32.18 -8.44
C SER A 240 10.34 -32.39 -9.39
N LEU A 241 10.10 -32.36 -10.70
CA LEU A 241 11.16 -32.43 -11.72
C LEU A 241 12.04 -31.16 -11.71
N THR A 242 11.45 -30.00 -11.50
CA THR A 242 12.19 -28.72 -11.35
C THR A 242 13.05 -28.73 -10.10
N LEU A 243 12.54 -29.21 -8.97
CA LEU A 243 13.30 -29.38 -7.73
C LEU A 243 14.45 -30.38 -7.91
N LYS A 244 14.22 -31.51 -8.60
CA LYS A 244 15.29 -32.46 -8.95
C LYS A 244 16.41 -31.80 -9.75
N TYR A 245 16.07 -31.01 -10.77
CA TYR A 245 17.04 -30.26 -11.56
C TYR A 245 17.82 -29.25 -10.72
N LEU A 246 17.11 -28.44 -9.92
CA LEU A 246 17.71 -27.45 -9.03
C LEU A 246 18.62 -28.10 -7.97
N CYS A 247 18.21 -29.22 -7.38
CA CYS A 247 19.05 -29.97 -6.42
C CYS A 247 20.32 -30.53 -7.09
N LYS A 248 20.24 -30.93 -8.37
CA LYS A 248 21.38 -31.47 -9.09
C LYS A 248 22.42 -30.41 -9.47
N TYR A 249 21.97 -29.22 -9.88
CA TYR A 249 22.86 -28.21 -10.47
C TYR A 249 23.02 -26.92 -9.63
N HIS A 250 22.10 -26.66 -8.71
CA HIS A 250 21.96 -25.38 -7.99
C HIS A 250 21.59 -25.54 -6.51
N ILE A 251 21.96 -26.66 -5.86
CA ILE A 251 21.56 -26.98 -4.48
C ILE A 251 21.92 -25.87 -3.47
N SER A 252 23.04 -25.17 -3.67
CA SER A 252 23.47 -24.09 -2.79
C SER A 252 22.52 -22.89 -2.80
N LYS A 253 21.72 -22.73 -3.87
CA LYS A 253 20.81 -21.59 -4.11
C LYS A 253 19.36 -21.85 -3.74
N ILE A 254 19.00 -23.05 -3.29
CA ILE A 254 17.61 -23.38 -2.95
C ILE A 254 17.49 -23.80 -1.49
N ARG A 255 16.33 -23.55 -0.88
CA ARG A 255 15.99 -24.00 0.47
C ARG A 255 14.52 -24.39 0.56
N GLY A 256 14.23 -25.50 1.24
CA GLY A 256 12.88 -25.84 1.67
C GLY A 256 12.55 -25.24 3.03
N ALA A 257 11.29 -24.87 3.24
CA ALA A 257 10.71 -24.62 4.57
C ALA A 257 9.28 -25.20 4.66
N ILE A 258 8.86 -25.57 5.87
CA ILE A 258 7.45 -25.80 6.22
C ILE A 258 7.07 -24.68 7.17
N VAL A 259 6.16 -23.81 6.72
CA VAL A 259 5.79 -22.57 7.42
C VAL A 259 4.45 -22.70 8.12
N SER A 260 4.27 -22.00 9.23
CA SER A 260 2.98 -21.93 9.91
C SER A 260 1.94 -21.24 9.03
N GLU A 261 0.66 -21.58 9.19
CA GLU A 261 -0.43 -20.95 8.44
C GLU A 261 -0.48 -19.41 8.61
N PRO A 262 -0.28 -18.84 9.82
CA PRO A 262 -0.18 -17.39 9.97
C PRO A 262 0.96 -16.76 9.14
N ASP A 263 2.16 -17.34 9.18
CA ASP A 263 3.29 -16.81 8.40
C ASP A 263 3.10 -17.02 6.89
N PHE A 264 2.49 -18.13 6.47
CA PHE A 264 2.12 -18.36 5.07
C PHE A 264 1.15 -17.28 4.58
N ASN A 265 0.16 -16.92 5.41
CA ASN A 265 -0.76 -15.85 5.09
C ASN A 265 -0.04 -14.49 4.96
N GLU A 266 0.93 -14.17 5.82
CA GLU A 266 1.72 -12.95 5.66
C GLU A 266 2.49 -12.91 4.34
N LEU A 267 3.06 -14.05 3.91
CA LEU A 267 3.72 -14.20 2.62
C LEU A 267 2.74 -14.01 1.45
N ILE A 268 1.59 -14.71 1.45
CA ILE A 268 0.66 -14.67 0.31
C ILE A 268 -0.04 -13.31 0.16
N TRP A 269 -0.24 -12.59 1.26
CA TRP A 269 -0.84 -11.26 1.26
C TRP A 269 0.15 -10.14 0.95
N ALA A 270 1.46 -10.46 0.93
CA ALA A 270 2.55 -9.52 0.66
C ALA A 270 2.49 -8.24 1.53
N LYS A 271 2.05 -8.41 2.80
CA LYS A 271 1.91 -7.31 3.76
C LYS A 271 3.19 -7.03 4.52
N GLN A 272 4.02 -8.04 4.71
CA GLN A 272 5.33 -7.97 5.37
C GLN A 272 6.42 -8.32 4.38
N ASN A 273 7.66 -7.93 4.71
CA ASN A 273 8.82 -8.27 3.93
C ASN A 273 8.97 -9.79 3.91
N PRO A 274 9.03 -10.44 2.73
CA PRO A 274 9.06 -11.89 2.65
C PRO A 274 10.31 -12.51 3.29
N ILE A 275 11.44 -11.78 3.28
CA ILE A 275 12.70 -12.23 3.90
C ILE A 275 12.56 -12.27 5.42
N LYS A 276 12.03 -11.19 6.02
CA LYS A 276 11.73 -11.13 7.45
C LYS A 276 10.86 -12.31 7.90
N VAL A 277 9.89 -12.73 7.09
CA VAL A 277 9.00 -13.83 7.43
C VAL A 277 9.72 -15.18 7.30
N ILE A 278 10.43 -15.42 6.19
CA ILE A 278 11.05 -16.72 5.92
C ILE A 278 12.33 -16.97 6.73
N ASP A 279 13.07 -15.93 7.13
CA ASP A 279 14.30 -16.05 7.92
C ASP A 279 14.07 -16.61 9.33
N LYS A 280 12.81 -16.63 9.80
CA LYS A 280 12.43 -17.34 11.04
C LYS A 280 12.62 -18.85 10.92
N TYR A 281 12.62 -19.38 9.70
CA TYR A 281 12.64 -20.80 9.40
C TYR A 281 14.04 -21.28 9.03
N ARG A 282 14.34 -22.50 9.45
CA ARG A 282 15.54 -23.21 8.98
C ARG A 282 15.19 -24.06 7.77
N HIS A 283 16.19 -24.26 6.93
CA HIS A 283 16.11 -25.20 5.84
C HIS A 283 15.69 -26.59 6.32
N ASN A 284 14.72 -27.19 5.64
CA ASN A 284 14.39 -28.60 5.75
C ASN A 284 14.50 -29.30 4.39
N SER A 285 14.84 -30.58 4.43
CA SER A 285 15.28 -31.29 3.23
C SER A 285 14.14 -31.86 2.35
N TRP A 286 12.91 -31.35 2.49
CA TRP A 286 11.78 -31.91 1.74
C TRP A 286 11.92 -31.66 0.23
N ILE A 287 12.61 -30.59 -0.18
CA ILE A 287 12.81 -30.27 -1.60
C ILE A 287 13.82 -31.22 -2.28
N GLU A 288 14.76 -31.76 -1.50
CA GLU A 288 15.72 -32.78 -1.90
C GLU A 288 15.05 -34.16 -1.95
N ASP A 289 14.17 -34.43 -0.99
CA ASP A 289 13.62 -35.76 -0.78
C ASP A 289 12.36 -36.06 -1.61
N ILE A 290 11.62 -35.04 -2.08
CA ILE A 290 10.30 -35.20 -2.74
C ILE A 290 10.33 -36.04 -4.01
N TRP A 291 11.49 -36.15 -4.66
CA TRP A 291 11.68 -36.91 -5.90
C TRP A 291 12.57 -38.15 -5.70
N ASP A 292 13.12 -38.38 -4.50
CA ASP A 292 13.98 -39.53 -4.20
C ASP A 292 13.20 -40.67 -3.54
N ARG A 293 12.94 -41.74 -4.31
CA ARG A 293 12.26 -42.95 -3.81
C ARG A 293 12.92 -43.53 -2.58
N SER A 294 14.25 -43.45 -2.45
CA SER A 294 14.98 -43.96 -1.30
C SER A 294 14.67 -43.20 0.00
N MET A 295 14.16 -41.97 -0.11
CA MET A 295 13.74 -41.13 1.00
C MET A 295 12.27 -41.39 1.38
N TYR A 296 11.32 -41.24 0.45
CA TYR A 296 9.89 -41.33 0.79
C TYR A 296 9.33 -42.76 0.91
N SER A 297 10.07 -43.79 0.49
CA SER A 297 9.70 -45.20 0.74
C SER A 297 9.91 -45.63 2.19
N LYS A 298 10.70 -44.88 2.97
CA LYS A 298 10.95 -45.16 4.39
C LYS A 298 9.88 -44.47 5.23
N LYS A 299 9.02 -45.24 5.92
CA LYS A 299 7.98 -44.69 6.81
C LYS A 299 8.50 -43.73 7.89
N ALA A 300 9.76 -43.84 8.29
CA ALA A 300 10.38 -42.95 9.26
C ALA A 300 10.67 -41.53 8.71
N ASN A 301 10.73 -41.38 7.39
CA ASN A 301 11.03 -40.12 6.71
C ASN A 301 9.70 -39.49 6.24
N SER A 302 9.02 -38.79 7.13
CA SER A 302 7.76 -38.10 6.84
C SER A 302 7.83 -36.65 7.28
N TYR A 303 7.71 -35.73 6.32
CA TYR A 303 7.72 -34.29 6.60
C TYR A 303 6.36 -33.77 7.06
N TRP A 304 5.27 -34.33 6.53
CA TRP A 304 3.88 -34.07 6.92
C TRP A 304 3.03 -35.32 6.72
N LYS A 305 1.79 -35.31 7.20
CA LYS A 305 0.83 -36.39 7.01
C LYS A 305 0.48 -36.55 5.52
N GLY A 306 0.63 -37.75 4.96
CA GLY A 306 0.40 -38.03 3.54
C GLY A 306 1.63 -37.81 2.64
N TRP A 307 2.80 -37.49 3.22
CA TRP A 307 4.04 -37.26 2.47
C TRP A 307 4.41 -38.42 1.52
N SER A 308 4.49 -39.64 2.06
CA SER A 308 4.91 -40.82 1.29
C SER A 308 3.90 -41.17 0.20
N GLU A 309 2.60 -41.10 0.52
CA GLU A 309 1.50 -41.35 -0.41
C GLU A 309 1.51 -40.34 -1.56
N MET A 310 1.72 -39.05 -1.25
CA MET A 310 1.89 -38.00 -2.25
C MET A 310 3.07 -38.29 -3.17
N CYS A 311 4.25 -38.58 -2.62
CA CYS A 311 5.45 -38.80 -3.43
C CYS A 311 5.30 -40.03 -4.34
N MET A 312 4.74 -41.14 -3.83
CA MET A 312 4.46 -42.34 -4.62
C MET A 312 3.45 -42.08 -5.73
N SER A 313 2.35 -41.37 -5.43
CA SER A 313 1.35 -40.97 -6.43
C SER A 313 1.97 -40.10 -7.52
N ASN A 314 2.82 -39.15 -7.12
CA ASN A 314 3.51 -38.25 -8.03
C ASN A 314 4.49 -38.99 -8.95
N GLU A 315 5.24 -39.93 -8.42
CA GLU A 315 6.15 -40.79 -9.20
C GLU A 315 5.39 -41.64 -10.23
N LEU A 316 4.27 -42.25 -9.82
CA LEU A 316 3.41 -43.02 -10.73
C LEU A 316 2.84 -42.13 -11.84
N TYR A 317 2.43 -40.91 -11.52
CA TYR A 317 1.94 -39.94 -12.50
C TYR A 317 3.03 -39.56 -13.51
N ILE A 318 4.23 -39.21 -13.05
CA ILE A 318 5.38 -38.89 -13.92
C ILE A 318 5.70 -40.06 -14.86
N SER A 319 5.73 -41.28 -14.31
CA SER A 319 6.10 -42.49 -15.06
C SER A 319 5.02 -42.89 -16.08
N GLY A 320 3.76 -42.66 -15.77
CA GLY A 320 2.62 -42.95 -16.64
C GLY A 320 2.34 -41.88 -17.70
N HIS A 321 2.91 -40.68 -17.56
CA HIS A 321 2.69 -39.57 -18.47
C HIS A 321 3.78 -39.51 -19.55
N GLU A 322 3.39 -39.57 -20.83
CA GLU A 322 4.34 -39.72 -21.94
C GLU A 322 5.40 -38.61 -22.01
N ILE A 323 4.99 -37.35 -21.83
CA ILE A 323 5.89 -36.19 -21.87
C ILE A 323 6.79 -36.15 -20.63
N LEU A 324 6.21 -36.25 -19.43
CA LEU A 324 6.94 -36.13 -18.17
C LEU A 324 7.93 -37.28 -17.93
N SER A 325 7.60 -38.49 -18.35
CA SER A 325 8.51 -39.64 -18.28
C SER A 325 9.78 -39.41 -19.12
N LYS A 326 9.64 -38.86 -20.34
CA LYS A 326 10.78 -38.49 -21.20
C LYS A 326 11.64 -37.38 -20.60
N ILE A 327 11.02 -36.41 -19.92
CA ILE A 327 11.71 -35.33 -19.21
C ILE A 327 12.49 -35.89 -18.01
N SER A 328 11.89 -36.77 -17.21
CA SER A 328 12.47 -37.32 -15.98
C SER A 328 13.77 -38.12 -16.17
N ILE A 329 13.93 -38.73 -17.36
CA ILE A 329 15.08 -39.55 -17.74
C ILE A 329 16.31 -38.71 -18.11
N LYS A 330 16.13 -37.45 -18.50
CA LYS A 330 17.23 -36.51 -18.84
C LYS A 330 17.85 -35.89 -17.59
#